data_AF-A0A7S1ZYJ9-F1
#
_entry.id   AF-A0A7S1ZYJ9-F1
#
_cell.length_a   1.000
_cell.length_b   1.000
_cell.length_c   1.000
_cell.angle_alpha   90.00
_cell.angle_beta   90.00
_cell.angle_gamma   90.00
#
_symmetry.space_group_name_H-M   'P 1'
#
loop_
_entity.id
_entity.type
_entity.pdbx_description
1 polymer ?
#
loop_
_entity_poly.entity_id
_entity_poly.type
_entity_poly.pdbx_seq_one_letter_code
_entity_poly.pdbx_strand_id
1 'polypeptide(L)'
;MMLNEVDDGVDSYPSFPGIKHAAIRKLKHELGIEKSEVPHSDFRFLTRFHYWAADTVTYGKEAPWGEHEIDYVLFIKCDGDGPPLDLNTDEVDDYKYVTSSELQAMMKNSAYLWSPWFCGIMERGGFEWWENMDESLKMDGSKYCNRDITYFDPPEEHMGSYNLNSHKKDMGVLISGIE
;
A
#
# COMPACT_ATOMS: atom_id res chain seq x y z
N MET A 1 -15.30 1.03 23.97
CA MET A 1 -15.99 0.60 22.74
C MET A 1 -14.90 0.18 21.77
N MET A 2 -14.99 -1.00 21.16
CA MET A 2 -14.05 -1.39 20.09
C MET A 2 -14.29 -0.47 18.90
N LEU A 3 -13.24 0.15 18.37
CA LEU A 3 -13.36 1.00 17.18
C LEU A 3 -13.72 0.10 15.99
N ASN A 4 -14.64 0.57 15.14
CA ASN A 4 -15.02 -0.18 13.94
C ASN A 4 -13.88 -0.09 12.91
N GLU A 5 -13.37 -1.23 12.47
CA GLU A 5 -12.32 -1.34 11.45
C GLU A 5 -12.88 -1.64 10.05
N VAL A 6 -14.20 -1.77 9.94
CA VAL A 6 -14.89 -2.03 8.68
C VAL A 6 -15.65 -0.78 8.25
N ASP A 7 -15.28 -0.24 7.11
CA ASP A 7 -16.04 0.82 6.44
C ASP A 7 -17.29 0.21 5.80
N ASP A 8 -18.47 0.75 6.11
CA ASP A 8 -19.69 0.46 5.38
C ASP A 8 -19.68 1.21 4.03
N GLY A 9 -19.99 0.47 2.97
CA GLY A 9 -19.70 0.89 1.59
C GLY A 9 -20.32 2.22 1.14
N VAL A 10 -19.67 2.85 0.17
CA VAL A 10 -19.98 4.11 -0.55
C VAL A 10 -19.97 5.39 0.29
N ASP A 11 -20.48 5.38 1.52
CA ASP A 11 -20.61 6.60 2.35
C ASP A 11 -19.32 6.97 3.10
N SER A 12 -18.38 6.03 3.20
CA SER A 12 -17.10 6.25 3.87
C SER A 12 -16.13 7.15 3.07
N TYR A 13 -16.32 7.33 1.76
CA TYR A 13 -15.43 8.18 0.95
C TYR A 13 -15.65 9.68 1.26
N PRO A 14 -14.58 10.49 1.45
CA PRO A 14 -13.15 10.16 1.39
C PRO A 14 -12.52 9.83 2.76
N SER A 15 -13.32 9.74 3.82
CA SER A 15 -12.85 9.65 5.20
C SER A 15 -12.25 8.29 5.56
N PHE A 16 -12.90 7.20 5.15
CA PHE A 16 -12.54 5.80 5.43
C PHE A 16 -12.02 5.57 6.87
N PRO A 17 -12.87 5.79 7.89
CA PRO A 17 -12.46 5.70 9.28
C PRO A 17 -12.03 4.28 9.70
N GLY A 18 -12.62 3.24 9.13
CA GLY A 18 -12.38 1.84 9.48
C GLY A 18 -10.96 1.39 9.12
N ILE A 19 -10.55 1.59 7.88
CA ILE A 19 -9.18 1.27 7.45
C ILE A 19 -8.12 2.08 8.19
N LYS A 20 -8.43 3.31 8.64
CA LYS A 20 -7.51 4.11 9.47
C LYS A 20 -7.37 3.53 10.88
N HIS A 21 -8.45 3.00 11.47
CA HIS A 21 -8.36 2.28 12.74
C HIS A 21 -7.53 0.99 12.58
N ALA A 22 -7.73 0.25 11.48
CA ALA A 22 -6.93 -0.93 11.19
C ALA A 22 -5.43 -0.59 11.03
N ALA A 23 -5.12 0.50 10.31
CA ALA A 23 -3.75 0.99 10.15
C ALA A 23 -3.09 1.33 11.50
N ILE A 24 -3.77 2.07 12.39
CA ILE A 24 -3.26 2.38 13.72
C ILE A 24 -3.01 1.12 14.55
N ARG A 25 -3.92 0.14 14.50
CA ARG A 25 -3.73 -1.13 15.21
C ARG A 25 -2.52 -1.89 14.67
N LYS A 26 -2.34 -1.93 13.35
CA LYS A 26 -1.24 -2.64 12.70
C LYS A 26 0.11 -1.94 12.92
N LEU A 27 0.17 -0.60 12.86
CA LEU A 27 1.36 0.18 13.23
C LEU A 27 1.82 -0.10 14.67
N LYS A 28 0.88 -0.20 15.61
CA LYS A 28 1.21 -0.61 16.98
C LYS A 28 1.75 -2.05 17.04
N HIS A 29 1.12 -2.96 16.31
CA HIS A 29 1.49 -4.38 16.35
C HIS A 29 2.85 -4.67 15.72
N GLU A 30 3.18 -3.99 14.62
CA GLU A 30 4.39 -4.24 13.84
C GLU A 30 5.56 -3.36 14.29
N LEU A 31 5.30 -2.06 14.51
CA LEU A 31 6.33 -1.05 14.75
C LEU A 31 6.33 -0.50 16.17
N GLY A 32 5.38 -0.90 17.02
CA GLY A 32 5.26 -0.41 18.40
C GLY A 32 4.70 1.01 18.52
N ILE A 33 4.30 1.64 17.41
CA ILE A 33 3.85 3.05 17.38
C ILE A 33 2.52 3.18 18.10
N GLU A 34 2.45 4.05 19.10
CA GLU A 34 1.23 4.26 19.87
C GLU A 34 0.23 5.17 19.14
N LYS A 35 -1.07 4.93 19.36
CA LYS A 35 -2.15 5.72 18.72
C LYS A 35 -2.06 7.24 18.97
N SER A 36 -1.39 7.65 20.04
CA SER A 36 -1.20 9.07 20.40
C SER A 36 -0.16 9.75 19.51
N GLU A 37 0.70 8.97 18.87
CA GLU A 37 1.80 9.43 18.01
C GLU A 37 1.37 9.51 16.55
N VAL A 38 0.35 8.72 16.20
CA VAL A 38 -0.30 8.70 14.89
C VAL A 38 -1.82 8.91 15.04
N PRO A 39 -2.28 10.13 15.37
CA PRO A 39 -3.70 10.41 15.53
C PRO A 39 -4.50 10.02 14.28
N HIS A 40 -5.68 9.42 14.49
CA HIS A 40 -6.58 9.03 13.40
C HIS A 40 -6.91 10.19 12.44
N SER A 41 -7.02 11.41 12.98
CA SER A 41 -7.25 12.64 12.23
C SER A 41 -6.12 13.04 11.29
N ASP A 42 -4.94 12.42 11.39
CA ASP A 42 -3.75 12.82 10.64
C ASP A 42 -3.54 11.92 9.42
N PHE A 43 -4.19 10.76 9.40
CA PHE A 43 -4.23 9.88 8.23
C PHE A 43 -5.05 10.48 7.09
N ARG A 44 -4.50 10.37 5.89
CA ARG A 44 -5.09 10.87 4.64
C ARG A 44 -5.24 9.71 3.68
N PHE A 45 -6.47 9.49 3.23
CA PHE A 45 -6.74 8.56 2.14
C PHE A 45 -6.39 9.25 0.82
N LEU A 46 -5.64 8.56 -0.04
CA LEU A 46 -5.36 9.03 -1.39
C LEU A 46 -6.19 8.26 -2.41
N THR A 47 -5.95 6.98 -2.58
CA THR A 47 -6.55 6.19 -3.65
C THR A 47 -6.63 4.72 -3.26
N ARG A 48 -7.19 3.91 -4.15
CA ARG A 48 -7.20 2.45 -4.02
C ARG A 48 -6.57 1.79 -5.23
N PHE A 49 -5.87 0.69 -4.99
CA PHE A 49 -5.34 -0.18 -6.03
C PHE A 49 -5.95 -1.57 -5.95
N HIS A 50 -6.47 -2.07 -7.08
CA HIS A 50 -6.82 -3.47 -7.22
C HIS A 50 -5.71 -4.19 -7.96
N TYR A 51 -5.02 -5.08 -7.27
CA TYR A 51 -3.91 -5.85 -7.81
C TYR A 51 -3.95 -7.29 -7.29
N TRP A 52 -3.08 -8.11 -7.86
CA TRP A 52 -2.79 -9.46 -7.39
C TRP A 52 -1.31 -9.72 -7.57
N ALA A 53 -0.75 -10.68 -6.84
CA ALA A 53 0.62 -11.14 -7.03
C ALA A 53 0.79 -12.55 -6.47
N ALA A 54 1.61 -13.38 -7.12
CA ALA A 54 2.00 -14.68 -6.58
C ALA A 54 3.41 -14.60 -5.95
N ASP A 55 3.65 -15.34 -4.88
CA ASP A 55 4.98 -15.47 -4.26
C ASP A 55 5.84 -16.49 -5.03
N THR A 56 6.05 -16.20 -6.30
CA THR A 56 6.82 -17.03 -7.23
C THR A 56 8.32 -16.96 -6.98
N VAL A 57 8.80 -15.87 -6.37
CA VAL A 57 10.21 -15.70 -6.02
C VAL A 57 10.59 -16.75 -4.96
N THR A 58 9.71 -17.01 -3.99
CA THR A 58 9.93 -18.03 -2.96
C THR A 58 9.52 -19.43 -3.42
N TYR A 59 8.36 -19.58 -4.05
CA TYR A 59 7.73 -20.89 -4.28
C TYR A 59 7.65 -21.34 -5.76
N GLY A 60 8.17 -20.54 -6.70
CA GLY A 60 8.09 -20.82 -8.13
C GLY A 60 6.71 -20.54 -8.74
N LYS A 61 6.53 -20.88 -10.03
CA LYS A 61 5.31 -20.52 -10.77
C LYS A 61 4.02 -21.16 -10.24
N GLU A 62 4.11 -22.25 -9.49
CA GLU A 62 2.98 -22.93 -8.83
C GLU A 62 2.85 -22.52 -7.35
N ALA A 63 3.17 -21.27 -7.02
CA ALA A 63 3.17 -20.77 -5.64
C ALA A 63 1.80 -20.98 -4.97
N PRO A 64 1.74 -21.59 -3.77
CA PRO A 64 0.50 -21.72 -3.02
C PRO A 64 0.07 -20.42 -2.32
N TRP A 65 0.96 -19.42 -2.30
CA TRP A 65 0.78 -18.14 -1.60
C TRP A 65 0.86 -16.95 -2.56
N GLY A 66 0.12 -15.90 -2.22
CA GLY A 66 0.03 -14.67 -2.99
C GLY A 66 -0.99 -13.71 -2.38
N GLU A 67 -1.19 -12.60 -3.06
CA GLU A 67 -2.08 -11.50 -2.69
C GLU A 67 -3.11 -11.26 -3.80
N HIS A 68 -4.31 -10.81 -3.42
CA HIS A 68 -5.34 -10.32 -4.35
C HIS A 68 -6.24 -9.35 -3.58
N GLU A 69 -6.01 -8.04 -3.76
CA GLU A 69 -6.48 -7.03 -2.82
C GLU A 69 -7.01 -5.78 -3.53
N ILE A 70 -7.97 -5.11 -2.88
CA ILE A 70 -8.21 -3.68 -3.09
C ILE A 70 -7.54 -2.97 -1.93
N ASP A 71 -6.34 -2.47 -2.18
CA ASP A 71 -5.49 -1.87 -1.18
C ASP A 71 -5.70 -0.36 -1.07
N TYR A 72 -5.73 0.14 0.16
CA TYR A 72 -6.04 1.53 0.50
C TYR A 72 -4.75 2.30 0.78
N VAL A 73 -4.44 3.29 -0.05
CA VAL A 73 -3.26 4.11 0.15
C VAL A 73 -3.54 5.18 1.20
N LEU A 74 -2.91 5.03 2.36
CA LEU A 74 -2.96 5.98 3.46
C LEU A 74 -1.62 6.68 3.66
N PHE A 75 -1.67 8.00 3.77
CA PHE A 75 -0.52 8.84 4.10
C PHE A 75 -0.68 9.40 5.50
N ILE A 76 0.45 9.48 6.21
CA ILE A 76 0.59 10.21 7.46
C ILE A 76 1.97 10.86 7.49
N LYS A 77 2.04 12.07 8.04
CA LYS A 77 3.29 12.78 8.28
C LYS A 77 3.46 12.96 9.78
N CYS A 78 4.59 12.49 10.29
CA CYS A 78 5.01 12.73 11.65
C CYS A 78 6.10 13.81 11.64
N ASP A 79 6.13 14.66 12.67
CA ASP A 79 7.15 15.70 12.80
C ASP A 79 8.47 15.14 13.35
N GLY A 80 9.57 15.87 13.13
CA GLY A 80 10.89 15.53 13.67
C GLY A 80 11.46 14.22 13.10
N ASP A 81 12.00 13.39 13.98
CA ASP A 81 12.60 12.09 13.63
C ASP A 81 11.58 10.94 13.51
N GLY A 82 10.27 11.25 13.60
CA GLY A 82 9.19 10.26 13.61
C GLY A 82 8.83 9.75 15.01
N PRO A 83 7.84 8.84 15.11
CA PRO A 83 7.48 8.20 16.37
C PRO A 83 8.59 7.25 16.84
N PRO A 84 8.74 7.02 18.16
CA PRO A 84 9.56 5.94 18.67
C PRO A 84 9.10 4.59 18.10
N LEU A 85 10.05 3.70 17.89
CA LEU A 85 9.82 2.38 17.32
C LEU A 85 10.21 1.31 18.34
N ASP A 86 9.33 0.34 18.52
CA ASP A 86 9.54 -0.88 19.30
C ASP A 86 9.09 -2.05 18.42
N LEU A 87 10.01 -2.48 17.55
CA LEU A 87 9.70 -3.41 16.45
C LEU A 87 9.30 -4.77 17.00
N ASN A 88 8.22 -5.32 16.47
CA ASN A 88 7.93 -6.73 16.64
C ASN A 88 8.78 -7.55 15.65
N THR A 89 9.81 -8.21 16.15
CA THR A 89 10.75 -8.99 15.32
C THR A 89 10.12 -10.22 14.65
N ASP A 90 8.93 -10.64 15.06
CA ASP A 90 8.18 -11.68 14.35
C ASP A 90 7.54 -11.16 13.05
N GLU A 91 7.41 -9.83 12.89
CA GLU A 91 6.75 -9.18 11.76
C GLU A 91 7.73 -8.32 10.94
N VAL A 92 8.69 -7.65 11.58
CA VAL A 92 9.61 -6.68 10.95
C VAL A 92 11.05 -6.98 11.34
N ASP A 93 11.87 -7.29 10.34
CA ASP A 93 13.31 -7.59 10.52
C ASP A 93 14.17 -6.32 10.67
N ASP A 94 13.89 -5.29 9.88
CA ASP A 94 14.61 -4.00 9.92
C ASP A 94 13.75 -2.85 9.36
N TYR A 95 14.16 -1.60 9.59
CA TYR A 95 13.52 -0.40 9.04
C TYR A 95 14.56 0.65 8.64
N LYS A 96 14.15 1.55 7.73
CA LYS A 96 14.98 2.68 7.32
C LYS A 96 14.14 3.88 6.90
N TYR A 97 14.40 5.04 7.51
CA TYR A 97 13.97 6.31 6.96
C TYR A 97 14.85 6.70 5.77
N VAL A 98 14.21 7.07 4.66
CA VAL A 98 14.89 7.39 3.40
C VAL A 98 14.35 8.68 2.80
N THR A 99 15.20 9.38 2.07
CA THR A 99 14.78 10.43 1.15
C THR A 99 14.18 9.83 -0.12
N SER A 100 13.39 10.62 -0.86
CA SER A 100 12.81 10.18 -2.15
C SER A 100 13.88 9.73 -3.15
N SER A 101 15.01 10.45 -3.23
CA SER A 101 16.12 10.09 -4.12
C SER A 101 16.83 8.80 -3.69
N GLU A 102 17.00 8.57 -2.39
CA GLU A 102 17.55 7.31 -1.88
C GLU A 102 16.62 6.14 -2.19
N LEU A 103 15.31 6.29 -1.98
CA LEU A 103 14.35 5.23 -2.31
C LEU A 103 14.36 4.90 -3.81
N GLN A 104 14.36 5.92 -4.69
CA GLN A 104 14.48 5.70 -6.13
C GLN A 104 15.77 4.96 -6.52
N ALA A 105 16.89 5.25 -5.84
CA ALA A 105 18.15 4.54 -6.05
C ALA A 105 18.09 3.10 -5.54
N MET A 106 17.47 2.86 -4.38
CA MET A 106 17.31 1.51 -3.81
C MET A 106 16.38 0.65 -4.67
N MET A 107 15.29 1.20 -5.20
CA MET A 107 14.37 0.48 -6.10
C MET A 107 15.03 0.06 -7.43
N LYS A 108 16.06 0.77 -7.87
CA LYS A 108 16.85 0.41 -9.07
C LYS A 108 17.97 -0.58 -8.78
N ASN A 109 18.25 -0.86 -7.51
CA ASN A 109 19.33 -1.74 -7.10
C ASN A 109 18.78 -3.16 -6.89
N SER A 110 19.24 -4.09 -7.73
CA SER A 110 18.84 -5.50 -7.71
C SER A 110 19.25 -6.28 -6.44
N ALA A 111 20.03 -5.67 -5.55
CA ALA A 111 20.32 -6.25 -4.24
C ALA A 111 19.12 -6.21 -3.28
N TYR A 112 18.12 -5.36 -3.54
CA TYR A 112 16.91 -5.27 -2.72
C TYR A 112 15.75 -6.01 -3.40
N LEU A 113 14.94 -6.68 -2.58
CA LEU A 113 13.66 -7.23 -2.98
C LEU A 113 12.56 -6.26 -2.53
N TRP A 114 11.57 -6.06 -3.39
CA TRP A 114 10.44 -5.17 -3.15
C TRP A 114 9.15 -5.95 -3.30
N SER A 115 8.17 -5.65 -2.45
CA SER A 115 6.84 -6.20 -2.66
C SER A 115 6.24 -5.67 -3.97
N PRO A 116 5.49 -6.51 -4.71
CA PRO A 116 4.88 -6.12 -5.98
C PRO A 116 3.97 -4.90 -5.84
N TRP A 117 3.21 -4.84 -4.74
CA TRP A 117 2.32 -3.72 -4.45
C TRP A 117 3.10 -2.42 -4.25
N PHE A 118 4.24 -2.45 -3.56
CA PHE A 118 5.02 -1.25 -3.29
C PHE A 118 5.59 -0.67 -4.58
N CYS A 119 6.15 -1.51 -5.45
CA CYS A 119 6.57 -1.10 -6.79
C CYS A 119 5.41 -0.49 -7.59
N GLY A 120 4.27 -1.18 -7.64
CA GLY A 120 3.09 -0.73 -8.36
C GLY A 120 2.55 0.62 -7.88
N ILE A 121 2.53 0.86 -6.56
CA ILE A 121 2.12 2.14 -5.97
C ILE A 121 3.12 3.25 -6.32
N MET A 122 4.41 3.01 -6.12
CA MET A 122 5.45 4.03 -6.33
C MET A 122 5.54 4.47 -7.79
N GLU A 123 5.40 3.55 -8.74
CA GLU A 123 5.39 3.82 -10.18
C GLU A 123 4.12 4.51 -10.68
N ARG A 124 3.02 4.43 -9.93
CA ARG A 124 1.69 4.97 -10.30
C ARG A 124 1.28 6.18 -9.47
N GLY A 125 2.25 6.89 -8.92
CA GLY A 125 2.04 8.19 -8.29
C GLY A 125 2.75 8.37 -6.96
N GLY A 126 3.25 7.30 -6.32
CA GLY A 126 3.88 7.41 -4.99
C GLY A 126 5.00 8.46 -4.92
N PHE A 127 5.87 8.53 -5.92
CA PHE A 127 6.91 9.59 -5.96
C PHE A 127 6.33 10.99 -6.18
N GLU A 128 5.31 11.14 -7.03
CA GLU A 128 4.64 12.42 -7.25
C GLU A 128 3.95 12.92 -5.98
N TRP A 129 3.24 12.03 -5.27
CA TRP A 129 2.55 12.36 -4.02
C TRP A 129 3.53 12.78 -2.93
N TRP A 130 4.69 12.12 -2.88
CA TRP A 130 5.76 12.49 -1.95
C TRP A 130 6.30 13.89 -2.27
N GLU A 131 6.61 14.17 -3.54
CA GLU A 131 7.10 15.49 -3.97
C GLU A 131 6.09 16.62 -3.70
N ASN A 132 4.79 16.29 -3.73
CA ASN A 132 3.69 17.22 -3.51
C ASN A 132 3.00 17.00 -2.14
N MET A 133 3.80 16.80 -1.09
CA MET A 133 3.34 16.38 0.25
C MET A 133 2.19 17.22 0.82
N ASP A 134 2.23 18.55 0.66
CA ASP A 134 1.18 19.44 1.17
C ASP A 134 -0.17 19.20 0.47
N GLU A 135 -0.15 18.89 -0.84
CA GLU A 135 -1.35 18.56 -1.60
C GLU A 135 -1.85 17.14 -1.27
N SER A 136 -0.93 16.19 -1.05
CA SER A 136 -1.24 14.81 -0.63
C SER A 136 -1.87 14.76 0.77
N LEU A 137 -1.42 15.62 1.68
CA LEU A 137 -1.90 15.62 3.07
C LEU A 137 -3.08 16.56 3.33
N LYS A 138 -3.57 17.23 2.30
CA LYS A 138 -4.68 18.17 2.39
C LYS A 138 -5.96 17.47 2.88
N MET A 139 -6.61 18.04 3.88
CA MET A 139 -7.80 17.44 4.51
C MET A 139 -8.97 17.30 3.53
N ASP A 140 -9.25 18.35 2.77
CA ASP A 140 -10.38 18.40 1.84
C ASP A 140 -9.92 18.88 0.46
N GLY A 141 -10.42 18.21 -0.58
CA GLY A 141 -10.16 18.61 -1.97
C GLY A 141 -8.69 18.47 -2.38
N SER A 142 -7.99 17.46 -1.86
CA SER A 142 -6.75 17.00 -2.49
C SER A 142 -7.08 16.46 -3.88
N LYS A 143 -6.32 16.88 -4.89
CA LYS A 143 -6.44 16.33 -6.25
C LYS A 143 -6.01 14.85 -6.33
N TYR A 144 -5.26 14.37 -5.33
CA TYR A 144 -4.81 12.98 -5.23
C TYR A 144 -5.83 12.08 -4.53
N CYS A 145 -6.83 12.66 -3.87
CA CYS A 145 -7.96 11.91 -3.32
C CYS A 145 -8.87 11.44 -4.46
N ASN A 146 -8.80 10.16 -4.80
CA ASN A 146 -9.54 9.55 -5.90
C ASN A 146 -10.57 8.54 -5.40
N ARG A 147 -11.80 8.65 -5.91
CA ARG A 147 -12.86 7.69 -5.65
C ARG A 147 -12.68 6.41 -6.46
N ASP A 148 -12.10 6.51 -7.65
CA ASP A 148 -11.92 5.36 -8.52
C ASP A 148 -10.83 4.41 -8.01
N ILE A 149 -10.94 3.15 -8.42
CA ILE A 149 -9.93 2.13 -8.12
C ILE A 149 -9.02 2.03 -9.34
N THR A 150 -7.73 2.21 -9.11
CA THR A 150 -6.70 1.97 -10.14
C THR A 150 -6.34 0.49 -10.14
N TYR A 151 -6.12 -0.08 -11.31
CA TYR A 151 -5.80 -1.50 -11.45
C TYR A 151 -4.37 -1.64 -11.95
N PHE A 152 -3.67 -2.69 -11.54
CA PHE A 152 -2.41 -3.08 -12.18
C PHE A 152 -2.15 -4.58 -12.02
N ASP A 153 -1.48 -5.14 -13.03
CA ASP A 153 -0.90 -6.48 -12.93
C ASP A 153 0.46 -6.43 -12.24
N PRO A 154 0.83 -7.49 -11.52
CA PRO A 154 2.15 -7.57 -10.90
C PRO A 154 3.25 -7.67 -11.96
N PRO A 155 4.51 -7.42 -11.58
CA PRO A 155 5.67 -7.72 -12.42
C PRO A 155 5.69 -9.18 -12.91
N GLU A 156 6.32 -9.43 -14.06
CA GLU A 156 6.32 -10.74 -14.75
C GLU A 156 6.81 -11.89 -13.86
N GLU A 157 7.81 -11.60 -13.03
CA GLU A 157 8.36 -12.53 -12.06
C GLU A 157 7.27 -13.04 -11.11
N HIS A 158 6.34 -12.18 -10.66
CA HIS A 158 5.25 -12.46 -9.72
C HIS A 158 3.98 -13.02 -10.37
N MET A 159 4.01 -13.33 -11.66
CA MET A 159 2.89 -14.01 -12.32
C MET A 159 2.93 -15.53 -12.05
N GLY A 160 1.94 -16.04 -11.31
CA GLY A 160 1.71 -17.48 -11.11
C GLY A 160 1.12 -18.20 -12.34
N SER A 161 1.20 -19.53 -12.37
CA SER A 161 0.68 -20.40 -13.43
C SER A 161 -0.84 -20.39 -13.57
N TYR A 162 -1.54 -20.13 -12.46
CA TYR A 162 -2.99 -20.05 -12.37
C TYR A 162 -3.56 -18.75 -12.94
N ASN A 163 -2.73 -17.87 -13.51
CA ASN A 163 -3.18 -16.69 -14.23
C ASN A 163 -3.51 -17.05 -15.67
N LEU A 164 -4.76 -17.44 -15.86
CA LEU A 164 -5.27 -17.89 -17.14
C LEU A 164 -5.70 -16.69 -17.98
N ASN A 165 -5.60 -16.82 -19.31
CA ASN A 165 -6.13 -15.83 -20.28
C ASN A 165 -7.63 -15.55 -20.12
N SER A 166 -8.35 -16.39 -19.37
CA SER A 166 -9.77 -16.18 -19.04
C SER A 166 -9.98 -15.20 -17.90
N HIS A 167 -8.97 -14.91 -17.08
CA HIS A 167 -9.07 -13.89 -16.04
C HIS A 167 -9.09 -12.51 -16.67
N LYS A 168 -9.97 -11.66 -16.15
CA LYS A 168 -10.21 -10.30 -16.64
C LYS A 168 -10.13 -9.34 -15.46
N LYS A 169 -10.39 -8.06 -15.76
CA LYS A 169 -10.32 -6.96 -14.80
C LYS A 169 -11.19 -7.16 -13.56
N ASP A 170 -12.35 -7.81 -13.71
CA ASP A 170 -13.24 -8.17 -12.59
C ASP A 170 -12.62 -9.19 -11.63
N MET A 171 -11.65 -9.97 -12.11
CA MET A 171 -10.83 -10.91 -11.34
C MET A 171 -9.47 -10.31 -10.95
N GLY A 172 -9.29 -8.99 -11.09
CA GLY A 172 -8.05 -8.27 -10.74
C GLY A 172 -6.97 -8.27 -11.82
N VAL A 173 -7.15 -8.98 -12.94
CA VAL A 173 -6.14 -9.15 -13.99
C VAL A 173 -6.38 -8.15 -15.13
N LEU A 174 -5.40 -7.31 -15.48
CA LEU A 174 -5.52 -6.39 -16.62
C LEU A 174 -5.09 -7.01 -17.95
N ILE A 175 -4.11 -7.91 -17.93
CA ILE A 175 -3.65 -8.63 -19.11
C ILE A 175 -4.64 -9.75 -19.42
N SER A 176 -5.63 -9.43 -20.25
CA SER A 176 -5.99 -10.35 -21.33
C SER A 176 -5.02 -10.07 -22.47
N GLY A 177 -4.20 -11.04 -22.86
CA GLY A 177 -3.40 -10.89 -24.06
C GLY A 177 -4.29 -10.54 -25.28
N ILE A 178 -3.81 -9.56 -26.05
CA ILE A 178 -4.05 -9.27 -27.47
C ILE A 178 -5.22 -8.30 -27.79
N GLU A 179 -4.87 -7.04 -28.07
CA GLU A 179 -4.94 -6.56 -29.46
C GLU A 179 -3.52 -6.42 -30.01
#